data_AF-A0A838F0S2-F1
#
_entry.id   AF-A0A838F0S2-F1
#
_cell.length_a   1.000
_cell.length_b   1.000
_cell.length_c   1.000
_cell.angle_alpha   90.00
_cell.angle_beta   90.00
_cell.angle_gamma   90.00
#
_symmetry.space_group_name_H-M   'P 1'
#
loop_
_entity.id
_entity.type
_entity.pdbx_description
1 polymer ?
#
loop_
_entity_poly.entity_id
_entity_poly.type
_entity_poly.pdbx_seq_one_letter_code
_entity_poly.pdbx_strand_id
1 'polypeptide(L)'
;MQIDISNCEKEPIHVPGSIQSFGALIGFNTNFEVLFKSENFSEYFECDPGSSLSQLSPDLMEKVSARIQGPALLKERFTVKGK
;
A
#
# COMPACT_ATOMS: atom_id res chain seq x y z
N MET A 1 15.47 -13.57 -13.55
CA MET A 1 14.95 -14.11 -14.84
C MET A 1 14.47 -12.93 -15.65
N GLN A 2 14.86 -12.85 -16.91
CA GLN A 2 14.50 -11.73 -17.78
C GLN A 2 13.16 -12.03 -18.46
N ILE A 3 12.20 -11.10 -18.35
CA ILE A 3 10.92 -11.15 -19.06
C ILE A 3 11.14 -10.56 -20.46
N ASP A 4 10.57 -11.22 -21.47
CA ASP A 4 10.57 -10.82 -22.88
C ASP A 4 9.19 -11.14 -23.49
N ILE A 5 8.91 -10.71 -24.74
CA ILE A 5 7.67 -10.98 -25.47
C ILE A 5 7.30 -12.48 -25.44
N SER A 6 8.30 -13.37 -25.47
CA SER A 6 8.09 -14.83 -25.49
C SER A 6 7.58 -15.41 -24.15
N ASN A 7 7.61 -14.65 -23.05
CA ASN A 7 7.20 -15.11 -21.72
C ASN A 7 6.48 -14.04 -20.88
N CYS A 8 6.07 -12.92 -21.49
CA CYS A 8 5.42 -11.79 -20.82
C CYS A 8 4.10 -12.18 -20.13
N GLU A 9 3.40 -13.19 -20.66
CA GLU A 9 2.19 -13.77 -20.06
C GLU A 9 2.40 -14.36 -18.66
N LYS A 10 3.64 -14.69 -18.30
CA LYS A 10 4.00 -15.28 -17.00
C LYS A 10 4.48 -14.25 -16.00
N GLU A 11 4.57 -12.98 -16.41
CA GLU A 11 4.99 -11.92 -15.52
C GLU A 11 3.93 -11.69 -14.43
N PRO A 12 4.29 -11.73 -13.13
CA PRO A 12 3.36 -11.48 -12.04
C PRO A 12 3.10 -9.97 -11.90
N ILE A 13 2.50 -9.35 -12.92
CA ILE A 13 2.18 -7.91 -12.97
C ILE A 13 1.26 -7.44 -11.82
N HIS A 14 0.55 -8.37 -11.19
CA HIS A 14 -0.43 -8.11 -10.13
C HIS A 14 0.19 -8.09 -8.73
N VAL A 15 1.46 -8.48 -8.58
CA VAL A 15 2.20 -8.35 -7.32
C VAL A 15 3.27 -7.28 -7.50
N PRO A 16 2.89 -5.99 -7.44
CA PRO A 16 3.86 -4.92 -7.58
C PRO A 16 4.86 -4.98 -6.42
N GLY A 17 6.09 -5.36 -6.73
CA GLY A 17 7.23 -5.25 -5.81
C GLY A 17 7.73 -3.81 -5.65
N SER A 18 7.21 -2.89 -6.46
CA SER A 18 7.55 -1.47 -6.48
C SER A 18 6.36 -0.65 -6.96
N ILE A 19 6.31 0.63 -6.59
CA ILE A 19 5.29 1.57 -7.05
C ILE A 19 5.86 2.55 -8.08
N GLN A 20 4.99 3.26 -8.80
CA GLN A 20 5.41 4.39 -9.63
C GLN A 20 5.87 5.56 -8.75
N SER A 21 6.89 6.29 -9.18
CA SER A 21 7.60 7.28 -8.34
C SER A 21 6.86 8.60 -8.11
N PHE A 22 5.73 8.86 -8.77
CA PHE A 22 5.01 10.14 -8.67
C PHE A 22 4.13 10.28 -7.41
N GLY A 23 4.05 9.24 -6.58
CA GLY A 23 3.36 9.29 -5.29
C GLY A 23 3.95 8.29 -4.31
N ALA A 24 3.37 8.21 -3.13
CA ALA A 24 3.73 7.22 -2.11
C ALA A 24 2.54 6.28 -1.83
N LEU A 25 2.85 5.08 -1.33
CA LEU A 25 1.84 4.07 -0.99
C LEU A 25 2.04 3.61 0.45
N ILE A 26 0.94 3.47 1.18
CA ILE A 26 0.89 2.88 2.52
C ILE A 26 -0.17 1.77 2.52
N GLY A 27 0.20 0.61 3.07
CA GLY A 27 -0.75 -0.43 3.41
C GLY A 27 -0.92 -0.55 4.91
N PHE A 28 -2.17 -0.70 5.35
CA PHE A 28 -2.55 -0.83 6.76
C PHE A 28 -3.64 -1.89 6.93
N ASN A 29 -3.81 -2.41 8.15
CA ASN A 29 -4.84 -3.39 8.46
C ASN A 29 -6.16 -2.73 8.91
N THR A 30 -7.16 -3.54 9.28
CA THR A 30 -8.47 -3.04 9.76
C THR A 30 -8.40 -2.25 11.06
N ASN A 31 -7.30 -2.39 11.83
CA ASN A 31 -7.02 -1.62 13.03
C ASN A 31 -6.23 -0.33 12.71
N PHE A 32 -6.00 -0.05 11.42
CA PHE A 32 -5.19 1.07 10.92
C PHE A 32 -3.72 1.03 11.33
N GLU A 33 -3.23 -0.16 11.67
CA GLU A 33 -1.81 -0.40 11.90
C GLU A 33 -1.10 -0.47 10.56
N VAL A 34 0.02 0.25 10.44
CA VAL A 34 0.79 0.34 9.20
C VAL A 34 1.59 -0.94 9.03
N LEU A 35 1.35 -1.64 7.92
CA LEU A 35 2.01 -2.91 7.60
C LEU A 35 3.19 -2.71 6.65
N PHE A 36 3.08 -1.76 5.73
CA PHE A 36 4.13 -1.44 4.77
C PHE A 36 3.97 -0.03 4.21
N LYS A 37 5.09 0.53 3.75
CA LYS A 37 5.18 1.80 3.05
C LYS A 37 6.09 1.65 1.84
N SER A 38 5.91 2.47 0.82
CA SER A 38 6.80 2.52 -0.34
C SER A 38 8.20 3.03 0.03
N GLU A 39 9.21 2.72 -0.78
CA GLU A 39 10.60 3.15 -0.54
C GLU A 39 10.74 4.67 -0.57
N ASN A 40 10.04 5.33 -1.50
CA ASN A 40 10.02 6.79 -1.65
C ASN A 40 9.10 7.51 -0.63
N PHE A 41 8.60 6.82 0.38
CA PHE A 41 7.61 7.39 1.30
C PHE A 41 8.10 8.69 1.96
N SER A 42 9.36 8.71 2.39
CA SER A 42 9.99 9.85 3.05
C SER A 42 10.25 11.05 2.15
N GLU A 43 10.08 10.92 0.83
CA GLU A 43 10.12 12.05 -0.12
C GLU A 43 8.82 12.84 -0.10
N TYR A 44 7.71 12.22 0.31
CA TYR A 44 6.37 12.81 0.35
C TYR A 44 5.93 13.20 1.76
N PHE A 45 6.46 12.54 2.78
CA PHE A 45 6.09 12.75 4.18
C PHE A 45 7.33 12.89 5.05
N GLU A 46 7.41 13.99 5.79
CA GLU A 46 8.50 14.27 6.74
C GLU A 46 8.38 13.43 8.02
N CYS A 47 7.25 12.74 8.22
CA CYS A 47 7.01 11.87 9.35
C CYS A 47 7.04 10.40 8.92
N ASP A 48 7.62 9.55 9.77
CA ASP A 48 7.45 8.11 9.65
C ASP A 48 6.15 7.72 10.36
N PRO A 49 5.22 7.01 9.70
CA PRO A 49 3.97 6.60 10.32
C PRO A 49 4.15 5.60 11.46
N GLY A 50 5.37 5.09 11.69
CA GLY A 50 5.66 4.12 12.73
C GLY A 50 4.72 2.93 12.63
N SER A 51 3.91 2.74 13.67
CA SER A 51 2.95 1.63 13.75
C SER A 51 1.52 2.03 13.40
N SER A 52 1.18 3.32 13.26
CA SER A 52 -0.21 3.78 13.16
C SER A 52 -0.44 4.89 12.14
N LEU A 53 -1.50 4.75 11.34
CA LEU A 53 -1.89 5.73 10.33
C LEU A 53 -2.24 7.12 10.93
N SER A 54 -2.67 7.17 12.19
CA SER A 54 -2.98 8.41 12.90
C SER A 54 -1.77 9.35 13.08
N GLN A 55 -0.55 8.81 13.00
CA GLN A 55 0.68 9.61 13.13
C GLN A 55 0.95 10.48 11.89
N LEU A 56 0.32 10.18 10.75
CA LEU A 56 0.47 10.96 9.52
C LEU A 56 -0.40 12.22 9.53
N SER A 57 -1.65 12.08 9.96
CA SER A 57 -2.48 13.22 10.30
C SER A 57 -3.70 12.78 11.12
N PRO A 58 -4.22 13.64 12.02
CA PRO A 58 -5.37 13.32 12.84
C PRO A 58 -6.62 12.97 12.02
N ASP A 59 -6.86 13.71 10.93
CA ASP A 59 -8.09 13.60 10.13
C ASP A 59 -8.05 12.48 9.08
N LEU A 60 -6.87 11.91 8.77
CA LEU A 60 -6.74 10.88 7.74
C LEU A 60 -7.50 9.62 8.09
N MET A 61 -7.48 9.23 9.37
CA MET A 61 -8.22 8.11 9.91
C MET A 61 -9.73 8.22 9.65
N GLU A 62 -10.30 9.40 9.91
CA GLU A 62 -11.70 9.68 9.68
C GLU A 62 -12.03 9.65 8.18
N LYS A 63 -11.22 10.31 7.35
CA LYS A 63 -11.38 10.34 5.89
C LYS A 63 -11.27 8.98 5.24
N VAL A 64 -10.40 8.12 5.77
CA VAL A 64 -10.20 6.75 5.28
C VAL A 64 -11.34 5.85 5.74
N SER A 65 -11.73 5.92 7.03
CA SER A 65 -12.85 5.11 7.54
C SER A 65 -14.17 5.43 6.83
N ALA A 66 -14.44 6.71 6.54
CA ALA A 66 -15.60 7.13 5.75
C ALA A 66 -15.60 6.56 4.31
N ARG A 67 -14.42 6.33 3.71
CA ARG A 67 -14.27 5.78 2.36
C ARG A 67 -14.30 4.25 2.31
N ILE A 68 -13.76 3.58 3.33
CA ILE A 68 -13.74 2.10 3.42
C ILE A 68 -15.14 1.52 3.65
N GLN A 69 -16.05 2.28 4.28
CA GLN A 69 -17.45 1.86 4.51
C GLN A 69 -18.31 1.81 3.23
N GLY A 70 -17.74 2.01 2.03
CA GLY A 70 -18.40 1.78 0.75
C GLY A 70 -18.57 0.27 0.43
N PRO A 71 -19.62 -0.13 -0.33
CA PRO A 71 -20.26 -1.44 -0.18
C PRO A 71 -19.52 -2.71 -0.69
N ALA A 72 -18.24 -2.73 -1.06
CA ALA A 72 -17.71 -3.93 -1.75
C ALA A 72 -16.22 -4.33 -1.63
N LEU A 73 -15.32 -3.60 -0.97
CA LEU A 73 -13.88 -3.71 -1.31
C LEU A 73 -12.98 -4.46 -0.30
N LEU A 74 -13.54 -5.25 0.63
CA LEU A 74 -12.75 -6.05 1.60
C LEU A 74 -12.87 -7.57 1.36
N LYS A 75 -12.73 -8.03 0.10
CA LYS A 75 -12.64 -9.47 -0.21
C LYS A 75 -11.32 -9.93 -0.84
N GLU A 76 -10.43 -9.04 -1.24
CA GLU A 76 -9.13 -9.46 -1.74
C GLU A 76 -8.06 -9.26 -0.68
N ARG A 77 -7.75 -10.37 0.02
CA ARG A 77 -6.62 -10.49 0.93
C ARG A 77 -5.33 -10.23 0.14
N PHE A 78 -4.84 -8.99 0.16
CA PHE A 78 -3.46 -8.71 -0.21
C PHE A 78 -2.54 -9.35 0.82
N THR A 79 -2.18 -10.60 0.57
CA THR A 79 -1.18 -11.31 1.37
C THR A 79 0.17 -10.77 0.95
N VAL A 80 0.66 -9.75 1.66
CA VAL A 80 2.06 -9.35 1.57
C VAL A 80 2.86 -10.53 2.11
N LYS A 81 3.49 -11.30 1.22
CA LYS A 81 4.50 -12.28 1.63
C LYS A 81 5.68 -11.49 2.20
N GLY A 82 5.66 -11.34 3.52
CA GLY A 82 6.83 -10.93 4.29
C GLY A 82 8.01 -11.85 3.97
N LYS A 83 9.19 -11.24 3.88
CA LYS A 83 10.48 -11.93 3.81
C LYS A 83 10.65 -12.92 4.95
#